data_AF-A0A9E3DM27-F1
#
_entry.id   AF-A0A9E3DM27-F1
#
_cell.length_a   1.000
_cell.length_b   1.000
_cell.length_c   1.000
_cell.angle_alpha   90.00
_cell.angle_beta   90.00
_cell.angle_gamma   90.00
#
_symmetry.space_group_name_H-M   'P 1'
#
loop_
_entity.id
_entity.type
_entity.pdbx_description
1 polymer ?
#
loop_
_entity_poly.entity_id
_entity_poly.type
_entity_poly.pdbx_seq_one_letter_code
_entity_poly.pdbx_strand_id
1 'polypeptide(L)'
;MTEYTAPPGIGTAQIDPNSGQLATSECPTVRTEYFIEGTQPVETCSLHGGNGSRVAGWDTAAEDVSRMPPPGAPQVDGNPRPDGQAQTDPKKKGIFGKIKQIFR
;
A
#
# COMPACT_ATOMS: atom_id res chain seq x y z
N MET A 1 -15.13 44.96 -32.21
CA MET A 1 -15.42 44.26 -30.95
C MET A 1 -14.18 44.39 -30.08
N THR A 2 -14.31 44.87 -28.85
CA THR A 2 -13.19 44.89 -27.90
C THR A 2 -13.00 43.50 -27.32
N GLU A 3 -11.78 42.97 -27.33
CA GLU A 3 -11.49 41.69 -26.70
C GLU A 3 -11.62 41.80 -25.17
N TYR A 4 -12.19 40.76 -24.54
CA TYR A 4 -12.22 40.65 -23.09
C TYR A 4 -10.93 40.01 -22.61
N THR A 5 -10.19 40.73 -21.77
CA THR A 5 -9.02 40.21 -21.04
C THR A 5 -9.42 40.07 -19.57
N ALA A 6 -9.12 38.92 -18.95
CA ALA A 6 -9.34 38.74 -17.52
C ALA A 6 -8.48 39.75 -16.73
N PRO A 7 -9.00 40.31 -15.62
CA PRO A 7 -8.20 41.21 -14.78
C PRO A 7 -7.00 40.45 -14.18
N PRO A 8 -5.83 41.10 -14.03
CA PRO A 8 -4.66 40.48 -13.41
C PRO A 8 -4.94 40.13 -11.94
N GLY A 9 -4.29 39.08 -11.43
CA GLY A 9 -4.49 38.62 -10.05
C GLY A 9 -5.72 37.75 -9.84
N ILE A 10 -6.42 37.33 -10.91
CA ILE A 10 -7.53 36.37 -10.86
C ILE A 10 -7.15 35.08 -11.60
N GLY A 11 -7.05 33.98 -10.85
CA GLY A 11 -6.87 32.63 -11.38
C GLY A 11 -8.18 31.82 -11.38
N THR A 12 -8.19 30.70 -12.10
CA THR A 12 -9.29 29.72 -12.07
C THR A 12 -8.84 28.38 -11.50
N ALA A 13 -9.76 27.67 -10.85
CA ALA A 13 -9.54 26.30 -10.39
C ALA A 13 -10.79 25.43 -10.62
N GLN A 14 -10.57 24.12 -10.75
CA GLN A 14 -11.63 23.11 -10.87
C GLN A 14 -11.97 22.60 -9.46
N ILE A 15 -13.20 22.84 -9.00
CA ILE A 15 -13.66 22.62 -7.63
C ILE A 15 -14.79 21.58 -7.61
N ASP A 16 -14.78 20.68 -6.62
CA ASP A 16 -15.96 19.87 -6.30
C ASP A 16 -16.92 20.71 -5.43
N PRO A 17 -18.16 20.99 -5.89
CA PRO A 17 -19.09 21.88 -5.19
C PRO A 17 -19.57 21.33 -3.84
N ASN A 18 -19.35 20.05 -3.53
CA ASN A 18 -19.74 19.45 -2.26
C ASN A 18 -18.68 19.66 -1.16
N SER A 19 -17.40 19.74 -1.55
CA SER A 19 -16.27 19.81 -0.62
C SER A 19 -15.52 21.14 -0.62
N GLY A 20 -15.68 21.98 -1.66
CA GLY A 20 -14.92 23.23 -1.81
C GLY A 20 -13.42 23.03 -2.06
N GLN A 21 -13.00 21.79 -2.39
CA GLN A 21 -11.62 21.39 -2.61
C GLN A 21 -11.35 21.14 -4.11
N LEU A 22 -10.07 21.04 -4.50
CA LEU A 22 -9.67 20.78 -5.89
C LEU A 22 -10.26 19.46 -6.38
N ALA A 23 -11.01 19.51 -7.48
CA ALA A 23 -11.65 18.35 -8.05
C ALA A 23 -10.62 17.33 -8.59
N THR A 24 -10.88 16.05 -8.36
CA THR A 24 -10.15 14.91 -8.95
C THR A 24 -10.91 14.35 -10.15
N SER A 25 -10.33 13.35 -10.84
CA SER A 25 -11.02 12.60 -11.91
C SER A 25 -12.29 11.89 -11.42
N GLU A 26 -12.36 11.58 -10.13
CA GLU A 26 -13.46 10.82 -9.53
C GLU A 26 -14.62 11.72 -9.07
N CYS A 27 -14.47 13.05 -9.15
CA CYS A 27 -15.53 13.98 -8.78
C CYS A 27 -16.70 13.90 -9.77
N PRO A 28 -17.92 13.51 -9.35
CA PRO A 28 -19.07 13.36 -10.25
C PRO A 28 -19.63 14.71 -10.73
N THR A 29 -19.18 15.82 -10.14
CA THR A 29 -19.50 17.18 -10.57
C THR A 29 -18.29 18.05 -10.31
N VAL A 30 -17.97 18.91 -11.27
CA VAL A 30 -16.84 19.84 -11.20
C VAL A 30 -17.32 21.21 -11.66
N ARG A 31 -16.85 22.27 -11.00
CA ARG A 31 -17.10 23.66 -11.37
C ARG A 31 -15.80 24.41 -11.55
N THR A 32 -15.73 25.24 -12.59
CA THR A 32 -14.66 26.23 -12.72
C THR A 32 -15.02 27.44 -11.88
N GLU A 33 -14.23 27.72 -10.85
CA GLU A 33 -14.40 28.87 -9.95
C GLU A 33 -13.22 29.84 -10.07
N TYR A 34 -13.49 31.12 -9.80
CA TYR A 34 -12.53 32.22 -9.93
C TYR A 34 -12.06 32.67 -8.54
N PHE A 35 -10.76 32.81 -8.38
CA PHE A 35 -10.11 33.14 -7.12
C PHE A 35 -9.11 34.27 -7.30
N ILE A 36 -8.86 35.03 -6.24
CA ILE A 36 -7.68 35.87 -6.16
C ILE A 36 -6.46 34.93 -6.16
N GLU A 37 -5.40 35.30 -6.89
CA GLU A 37 -4.14 34.53 -6.90
C GLU A 37 -3.60 34.34 -5.48
N GLY A 38 -3.36 33.08 -5.11
CA GLY A 38 -2.94 32.69 -3.76
C GLY A 38 -4.09 32.39 -2.79
N THR A 39 -5.37 32.55 -3.20
CA THR A 39 -6.54 32.18 -2.39
C THR A 39 -7.30 30.96 -2.93
N GLN A 40 -6.74 30.25 -3.92
CA GLN A 40 -7.26 28.97 -4.38
C GLN A 40 -7.14 27.90 -3.27
N PRO A 41 -8.09 26.96 -3.14
CA PRO A 41 -7.85 25.75 -2.34
C PRO A 41 -6.70 24.94 -2.95
N VAL A 42 -5.85 24.36 -2.08
CA VAL A 42 -4.70 23.52 -2.48
C VAL A 42 -4.91 22.04 -2.18
N GLU A 43 -5.88 21.71 -1.31
CA GLU A 43 -6.22 20.33 -0.98
C GLU A 43 -7.09 19.70 -2.07
N THR A 44 -6.80 18.44 -2.39
CA THR A 44 -7.61 17.61 -3.31
C THR A 44 -8.87 17.10 -2.63
N CYS A 45 -9.98 17.04 -3.37
CA CYS A 45 -11.29 16.59 -2.91
C CYS A 45 -11.23 15.32 -2.05
N SER A 46 -11.45 15.48 -0.75
CA SER A 46 -11.48 14.36 0.20
C SER A 46 -12.73 13.47 0.10
N LEU A 47 -13.76 13.90 -0.64
CA LEU A 47 -14.99 13.14 -0.86
C LEU A 47 -14.87 12.15 -2.04
N HIS A 48 -14.02 12.46 -3.03
CA HIS A 48 -13.92 11.70 -4.28
C HIS A 48 -12.46 11.63 -4.73
N GLY A 49 -11.91 10.41 -4.88
CA GLY A 49 -10.49 10.22 -5.24
C GLY A 49 -9.66 9.43 -4.22
N GLY A 50 -10.27 8.54 -3.43
CA GLY A 50 -9.60 7.73 -2.39
C GLY A 50 -8.52 6.73 -2.86
N ASN A 51 -8.08 6.83 -4.13
CA ASN A 51 -7.16 5.91 -4.79
C ASN A 51 -5.91 6.66 -5.31
N GLY A 52 -5.32 7.52 -4.48
CA GLY A 52 -4.08 8.22 -4.81
C GLY A 52 -3.00 7.22 -5.26
N SER A 53 -2.57 7.33 -6.52
CA SER A 53 -1.66 6.36 -7.13
C SER A 53 -0.36 6.29 -6.33
N ARG A 54 -0.14 5.18 -5.62
CA ARG A 54 1.03 5.00 -4.75
C ARG A 54 2.25 4.69 -5.60
N VAL A 55 2.88 5.72 -6.15
CA VAL A 55 4.17 5.61 -6.83
C VAL A 55 5.30 5.48 -5.80
N ALA A 56 5.29 4.36 -5.07
CA ALA A 56 6.35 3.94 -4.16
C ALA A 56 6.87 2.57 -4.66
N GLY A 57 7.79 2.61 -5.63
CA GLY A 57 8.25 1.40 -6.32
C GLY A 57 9.25 1.63 -7.46
N TRP A 58 9.97 2.77 -7.48
CA TRP A 58 11.25 2.83 -8.18
C TRP A 58 12.35 2.54 -7.14
N ASP A 59 13.36 1.75 -7.51
CA ASP A 59 14.36 1.14 -6.62
C ASP A 59 13.83 0.09 -5.61
N THR A 60 13.51 -1.09 -6.14
CA THR A 60 13.98 -2.35 -5.52
C THR A 60 14.33 -3.32 -6.65
N ALA A 61 15.63 -3.48 -6.91
CA ALA A 61 16.12 -4.45 -7.90
C ALA A 61 15.72 -5.87 -7.50
N ALA A 62 15.29 -6.67 -8.48
CA ALA A 62 14.86 -8.04 -8.29
C ALA A 62 16.05 -9.01 -8.16
N GLU A 63 16.85 -8.86 -7.10
CA GLU A 63 18.13 -9.56 -6.92
C GLU A 63 18.23 -10.27 -5.55
N ASP A 64 17.51 -11.39 -5.40
CA ASP A 64 18.08 -12.58 -4.74
C ASP A 64 17.46 -13.87 -5.30
N VAL A 65 17.95 -14.29 -6.47
CA VAL A 65 17.65 -15.61 -7.05
C VAL A 65 18.57 -16.72 -6.50
N SER A 66 19.28 -16.48 -5.39
CA SER A 66 20.33 -17.36 -4.83
C SER A 66 19.81 -18.64 -4.14
N ARG A 67 18.62 -19.13 -4.49
CA ARG A 67 18.04 -20.39 -3.97
C ARG A 67 17.81 -21.48 -5.02
N MET A 68 18.32 -21.30 -6.24
CA MET A 68 18.33 -22.36 -7.25
C MET A 68 19.73 -23.01 -7.33
N PRO A 69 19.90 -24.29 -6.95
CA PRO A 69 21.16 -25.00 -7.17
C PRO A 69 21.35 -25.31 -8.67
N PRO A 70 22.59 -25.36 -9.20
CA PRO A 70 22.85 -25.64 -10.60
C PRO A 70 22.58 -27.11 -10.96
N PRO A 71 22.07 -27.41 -12.17
CA PRO A 71 21.94 -28.78 -12.65
C PRO A 71 23.32 -29.34 -13.05
N GLY A 72 23.84 -30.32 -12.30
CA GLY A 72 25.10 -30.99 -12.69
C GLY A 72 25.95 -31.62 -11.57
N ALA A 73 25.52 -31.65 -10.31
CA ALA A 73 26.25 -32.37 -9.27
C ALA A 73 26.11 -33.91 -9.45
N PRO A 74 27.21 -34.70 -9.46
CA PRO A 74 27.12 -36.15 -9.56
C PRO A 74 26.52 -36.74 -8.29
N GLN A 75 25.50 -37.59 -8.44
CA GLN A 75 25.02 -38.42 -7.34
C GLN A 75 26.03 -39.56 -7.13
N VAL A 76 26.62 -39.63 -5.94
CA VAL A 76 27.46 -40.76 -5.52
C VAL A 76 26.62 -41.69 -4.63
N ASP A 77 26.17 -42.80 -5.22
CA ASP A 77 25.52 -43.89 -4.52
C ASP A 77 26.45 -44.55 -3.49
N GLY A 78 25.94 -44.80 -2.29
CA GLY A 78 26.79 -45.36 -1.22
C GLY A 78 26.09 -45.56 0.12
N ASN A 79 24.97 -46.30 0.15
CA ASN A 79 24.25 -46.61 1.38
C ASN A 79 24.22 -48.11 1.70
N PRO A 80 24.74 -48.54 2.87
CA PRO A 80 24.30 -49.76 3.53
C PRO A 80 23.51 -49.45 4.82
N ARG A 81 22.28 -49.97 4.89
CA ARG A 81 21.56 -50.33 6.13
C ARG A 81 21.84 -51.83 6.40
N PRO A 82 21.64 -52.41 7.60
CA PRO A 82 20.74 -52.02 8.69
C PRO A 82 21.51 -51.82 10.04
N ASP A 83 20.96 -51.85 11.26
CA ASP A 83 19.61 -52.19 11.77
C ASP A 83 19.31 -51.53 13.14
N GLY A 84 18.09 -51.70 13.64
CA GLY A 84 17.82 -51.85 15.07
C GLY A 84 17.10 -50.71 15.81
N GLN A 85 16.04 -51.11 16.53
CA GLN A 85 15.50 -50.53 17.77
C GLN A 85 14.58 -49.28 17.69
N ALA A 86 13.30 -49.56 17.97
CA ALA A 86 12.31 -48.59 18.47
C ALA A 86 12.36 -48.49 20.01
N GLN A 87 11.46 -47.66 20.60
CA GLN A 87 11.25 -47.40 22.07
C GLN A 87 12.23 -46.37 22.67
N THR A 88 11.88 -45.45 23.61
CA THR A 88 10.62 -45.06 24.29
C THR A 88 10.77 -43.67 24.97
N ASP A 89 9.65 -43.01 25.31
CA ASP A 89 9.45 -41.92 26.31
C ASP A 89 10.45 -41.84 27.49
N PRO A 90 10.72 -40.64 28.13
CA PRO A 90 9.65 -39.89 28.85
C PRO A 90 9.85 -38.38 29.23
N LYS A 91 8.80 -37.82 29.90
CA LYS A 91 8.82 -36.73 30.95
C LYS A 91 9.02 -35.25 30.50
N LYS A 92 8.44 -34.21 31.15
CA LYS A 92 7.28 -34.04 32.08
C LYS A 92 7.04 -32.53 32.38
N LYS A 93 5.76 -32.13 32.60
CA LYS A 93 5.27 -30.89 33.29
C LYS A 93 5.47 -29.53 32.55
N GLY A 94 4.55 -28.56 32.62
CA GLY A 94 3.17 -28.59 33.14
C GLY A 94 2.49 -27.21 33.28
N ILE A 95 1.15 -27.22 33.31
CA ILE A 95 0.15 -26.40 34.06
C ILE A 95 0.33 -24.88 34.33
N PHE A 96 -0.82 -24.21 34.57
CA PHE A 96 -1.08 -22.79 34.86
C PHE A 96 -1.11 -21.85 33.63
N GLY A 97 -2.18 -21.07 33.35
CA GLY A 97 -3.48 -21.00 34.03
C GLY A 97 -4.42 -19.97 33.38
N LYS A 98 -5.72 -20.29 33.33
CA LYS A 98 -6.83 -19.42 32.90
C LYS A 98 -6.81 -18.05 33.60
N ILE A 99 -7.19 -16.97 32.91
CA ILE A 99 -8.26 -16.03 33.29
C ILE A 99 -8.77 -15.30 32.02
N LYS A 100 -10.09 -15.27 31.84
CA LYS A 100 -10.81 -14.51 30.81
C LYS A 100 -12.06 -13.93 31.49
N GLN A 101 -11.97 -12.74 32.09
CA GLN A 101 -13.11 -11.98 32.66
C GLN A 101 -12.73 -10.50 32.88
N ILE A 102 -12.97 -9.63 31.89
CA ILE A 102 -13.27 -8.19 32.10
C ILE A 102 -14.39 -7.86 31.11
N PHE A 103 -15.62 -7.85 31.61
CA PHE A 103 -16.83 -7.29 31.01
C PHE A 103 -17.59 -6.64 32.16
N ARG A 104 -17.75 -5.31 32.14
CA ARG A 104 -18.74 -4.57 32.92
C ARG A 104 -18.98 -3.21 32.27
#